data_AF-A0A943G6Y2-F1
#
_entry.id   AF-A0A943G6Y2-F1
#
_cell.length_a   1.000
_cell.length_b   1.000
_cell.length_c   1.000
_cell.angle_alpha   90.00
_cell.angle_beta   90.00
_cell.angle_gamma   90.00
#
_symmetry.space_group_name_H-M   'P 1'
#
loop_
_entity.id
_entity.type
_entity.pdbx_description
1 polymer ?
#
loop_
_entity_poly.entity_id
_entity_poly.type
_entity_poly.pdbx_seq_one_letter_code
_entity_poly.pdbx_strand_id
1 'polypeptide(L)' 'MPSNIPATTIRIEPEVKKEATVILDELGLSMSTAVNAFLKALVREGGMPFEMKVKTSASDGKTVR' A
#
# COMPACT_ATOMS: atom_id res chain seq x y z
N MET A 1 3.20 31.06 -0.54
CA MET A 1 4.47 30.30 -0.48
C MET A 1 4.31 29.03 -1.30
N PRO A 2 5.34 28.52 -2.00
CA PRO A 2 5.23 27.21 -2.64
C PRO A 2 5.14 26.13 -1.56
N SER A 3 3.98 25.47 -1.47
CA SER A 3 3.78 24.28 -0.66
C SER A 3 4.63 23.16 -1.27
N ASN A 4 5.86 22.99 -0.79
CA ASN A 4 6.76 21.96 -1.30
C ASN A 4 6.28 20.58 -0.84
N ILE A 5 5.59 19.84 -1.71
CA ILE A 5 5.22 18.44 -1.46
C ILE A 5 6.48 17.61 -1.72
N PRO A 6 7.09 16.98 -0.70
CA PRO A 6 8.33 16.24 -0.88
C PRO A 6 8.11 15.04 -1.81
N ALA A 7 8.95 14.93 -2.85
CA ALA A 7 8.97 13.76 -3.71
C ALA A 7 9.55 12.57 -2.93
N THR A 8 8.82 11.46 -2.85
CA THR A 8 9.28 10.22 -2.23
C THR A 8 9.47 9.17 -3.31
N THR A 9 10.70 8.65 -3.45
CA THR A 9 11.02 7.57 -4.40
C THR A 9 10.90 6.22 -3.70
N ILE A 10 10.05 5.35 -4.24
CA ILE A 10 9.82 3.99 -3.71
C ILE A 10 10.27 3.00 -4.77
N ARG A 11 11.09 2.02 -4.37
CA ARG A 11 11.44 0.89 -5.25
C ARG A 11 10.32 -0.14 -5.16
N ILE A 12 9.75 -0.48 -6.31
CA ILE A 12 8.63 -1.41 -6.44
C ILE A 12 9.00 -2.40 -7.54
N GLU A 13 8.69 -3.67 -7.34
CA GLU A 13 8.85 -4.67 -8.39
C GLU A 13 8.03 -4.30 -9.63
N PRO A 14 8.58 -4.51 -10.84
CA PRO A 14 7.95 -4.07 -12.07
C PRO A 14 6.60 -4.77 -12.32
N GLU A 15 6.45 -6.02 -11.89
CA GLU A 15 5.21 -6.79 -12.03
C GLU A 15 4.12 -6.23 -11.10
N VAL A 16 4.43 -6.06 -9.82
CA VAL A 16 3.52 -5.44 -8.84
C VAL A 16 3.10 -4.03 -9.27
N LYS A 17 4.03 -3.23 -9.80
CA LYS A 17 3.71 -1.89 -10.31
C LYS A 17 2.72 -1.95 -11.48
N LYS A 18 2.89 -2.90 -12.41
CA LYS A 18 1.98 -3.06 -13.55
C LYS A 18 0.58 -3.45 -13.07
N GLU A 19 0.48 -4.48 -12.23
CA GLU A 19 -0.80 -4.93 -11.66
C GLU A 19 -1.51 -3.81 -10.90
N ALA A 20 -0.79 -3.11 -10.02
CA ALA A 20 -1.34 -1.98 -9.28
C ALA A 20 -1.78 -0.84 -10.22
N THR A 21 -1.04 -0.56 -11.29
CA THR A 21 -1.42 0.48 -12.25
C THR A 21 -2.71 0.13 -12.98
N VAL A 22 -2.89 -1.12 -13.40
CA VAL A 22 -4.12 -1.58 -14.06
C VAL A 22 -5.32 -1.41 -13.14
N ILE A 23 -5.23 -1.90 -11.90
CA ILE A 23 -6.32 -1.79 -10.91
C ILE A 23 -6.65 -0.32 -10.61
N LEU A 24 -5.63 0.52 -10.47
CA LEU A 24 -5.83 1.94 -10.18
C LEU A 24 -6.42 2.69 -11.38
N ASP A 25 -6.05 2.33 -12.61
CA ASP A 25 -6.60 2.92 -13.83
C ASP A 25 -8.09 2.59 -13.99
N GLU A 26 -8.48 1.34 -13.71
CA GLU A 26 -9.90 0.93 -13.66
C GLU A 26 -10.71 1.71 -12.62
N LEU A 27 -10.06 2.12 -11.52
CA LEU A 27 -10.67 2.97 -10.47
C LEU A 27 -10.58 4.48 -10.78
N GLY A 28 -9.93 4.88 -11.89
CA GLY A 28 -9.70 6.28 -12.24
C GLY A 28 -8.73 7.01 -11.31
N LEU A 29 -7.83 6.29 -10.64
CA LEU A 29 -6.88 6.80 -9.66
C LEU A 29 -5.46 6.81 -10.22
N SER A 30 -4.73 7.91 -9.97
CA SER A 30 -3.29 7.92 -10.23
C SER A 30 -2.53 7.18 -9.13
N MET A 31 -1.35 6.64 -9.47
CA MET A 31 -0.45 6.01 -8.48
C MET A 31 -0.14 6.94 -7.30
N SER A 32 0.10 8.21 -7.56
CA SER A 32 0.34 9.22 -6.52
C SER A 32 -0.89 9.44 -5.62
N THR A 33 -2.09 9.45 -6.20
CA THR A 33 -3.33 9.58 -5.42
C THR A 33 -3.54 8.37 -4.52
N ALA A 34 -3.33 7.16 -5.05
CA ALA A 34 -3.48 5.92 -4.31
C ALA A 34 -2.49 5.82 -3.13
N VAL A 35 -1.21 6.12 -3.36
CA VAL A 35 -0.18 6.11 -2.31
C VAL A 35 -0.50 7.16 -1.24
N ASN A 36 -0.92 8.37 -1.63
CA ASN A 36 -1.32 9.39 -0.66
C ASN A 36 -2.55 8.98 0.14
N ALA A 37 -3.55 8.35 -0.49
CA ALA A 37 -4.74 7.83 0.19
C ALA A 37 -4.36 6.74 1.19
N PHE A 38 -3.46 5.84 0.81
CA PHE A 38 -2.92 4.79 1.67
C PHE A 38 -2.21 5.37 2.90
N LEU A 39 -1.33 6.35 2.72
CA LEU A 39 -0.64 7.03 3.83
C LEU A 39 -1.63 7.74 4.76
N LYS A 40 -2.68 8.37 4.22
CA LYS A 40 -3.74 8.98 5.04
C LYS A 40 -4.53 7.94 5.83
N ALA A 41 -4.81 6.78 5.23
CA ALA A 41 -5.51 5.69 5.91
C ALA A 41 -4.66 5.12 7.05
N LEU A 42 -3.35 4.91 6.82
CA LEU A 42 -2.38 4.53 7.86
C LEU A 42 -2.43 5.47 9.07
N VAL A 43 -2.37 6.78 8.82
CA VAL A 43 -2.41 7.80 9.88
C VAL A 43 -3.76 7.79 10.60
N ARG A 44 -4.87 7.63 9.87
CA ARG A 44 -6.23 7.63 10.43
C ARG A 44 -6.45 6.44 11.38
N GLU A 45 -5.92 5.28 11.04
CA GLU A 45 -6.12 4.04 11.81
C GLU A 45 -5.07 3.87 12.92
N GLY A 46 -3.96 4.62 12.87
CA GLY A 46 -2.83 4.46 13.79
C GLY A 46 -2.07 3.14 13.57
N GLY A 47 -2.19 2.54 12.38
CA GLY A 47 -1.68 1.22 12.04
C GLY A 47 -1.90 0.89 10.56
N MET A 48 -1.53 -0.32 10.13
CA MET A 48 -1.74 -0.78 8.74
C MET A 48 -3.24 -0.77 8.39
N PRO A 49 -3.67 -0.09 7.30
CA PRO A 49 -5.08 0.04 6.94
C PRO A 49 -5.64 -1.21 6.24
N PHE A 50 -4.86 -2.29 6.22
CA PHE A 50 -5.27 -3.60 5.77
C PHE A 50 -4.86 -4.63 6.82
N GLU A 51 -5.67 -5.69 6.92
CA GLU A 51 -5.34 -6.83 7.76
C GLU A 51 -4.08 -7.50 7.22
N MET A 52 -2.99 -7.44 7.99
CA MET A 52 -1.69 -7.96 7.59
C MET A 52 -1.71 -9.49 7.67
N LYS A 53 -2.29 -10.13 6.64
CA LYS A 53 -2.31 -11.58 6.51
C LYS A 53 -0.98 -12.04 5.93
N VAL A 54 -0.25 -12.85 6.68
CA VAL A 54 0.77 -13.70 6.08
C VAL A 54 -0.01 -14.64 5.16
N LYS A 55 0.17 -14.54 3.84
CA LYS A 55 -0.29 -15.60 2.93
C LYS A 55 0.46 -16.86 3.36
N THR A 56 -0.13 -17.64 4.27
CA THR A 56 0.36 -18.96 4.61
C THR A 56 0.15 -19.80 3.36
N SER A 57 1.21 -19.90 2.56
CA SER A 57 1.40 -21.11 1.77
C SER A 57 1.66 -22.21 2.80
N ALA A 58 0.57 -22.81 3.28
CA ALA A 58 0.44 -23.88 4.27
C ALA A 58 1.71 -24.25 5.08
N SER A 59 1.77 -23.84 6.36
CA SER A 59 2.19 -24.71 7.49
C SER A 59 2.07 -24.01 8.85
N ASP A 60 1.45 -24.76 9.77
CA ASP A 60 1.71 -24.83 11.21
C ASP A 60 1.32 -23.70 12.19
N GLY A 61 0.30 -23.99 12.99
CA GLY A 61 0.55 -24.45 14.37
C GLY A 61 1.03 -23.44 15.41
N LYS A 62 0.07 -22.91 16.20
CA LYS A 62 0.16 -22.61 17.65
C LYS A 62 1.46 -21.96 18.21
N THR A 63 1.31 -20.78 18.79
CA THR A 63 2.03 -20.29 19.99
C THR A 63 1.15 -19.15 20.55
N VAL A 64 0.24 -19.33 21.51
CA VAL A 64 0.40 -19.57 22.96
C VAL A 64 1.67 -18.96 23.55
N ARG A 65 1.54 -17.73 24.08
CA ARG A 65 2.04 -17.31 25.39
C ARG A 65 1.04 -16.33 25.99
#